data_AF-A0A3D3AL92-F1
#
_entry.id   AF-A0A3D3AL92-F1
#
_cell.length_a   1.000
_cell.length_b   1.000
_cell.length_c   1.000
_cell.angle_alpha   90.00
_cell.angle_beta   90.00
_cell.angle_gamma   90.00
#
_symmetry.space_group_name_H-M   'P 1'
#
loop_
_entity.id
_entity.type
_entity.pdbx_description
1 polymer ?
#
loop_
_entity_poly.entity_id
_entity_poly.type
_entity_poly.pdbx_seq_one_letter_code
_entity_poly.pdbx_strand_id
1 'polypeptide(L)'
;MKRALTGALIFFLATNLLIYSYTPSGETKVGKENIKTIMLDDFESPAQWTAKYSKYRSQTWKDTGAGGFEDAGKWMIWKTIDDLPVKIETLTFEYHVLGKVEDAEKNFLLSIYKKDATGKEYVLKDNLTEEENKKVRDIMNMIRFRSANFLYSSRPEIKGMEGKQGTTIMGVRGKFNIGGYNRIYLEPKQDLYMMGLVDSIRVWVWGGNYDYDLYVVIKNFRNKYYTLYLGNLRFRGWKQMSVKFLGYNIEQVDQWVPQIKPLQFVRFMIVSKINEKPDRFGIWLDDLQYDADLFDQVYPGKALEKELDWD
;
A
#
# COMPACT_ATOMS: atom_id res chain seq x y z
N MET A 1 -47.75 -50.54 -70.84
CA MET A 1 -49.18 -50.23 -70.56
C MET A 1 -49.26 -49.79 -69.10
N LYS A 2 -49.56 -48.49 -68.82
CA LYS A 2 -50.06 -47.86 -67.55
C LYS A 2 -49.32 -48.20 -66.23
N ARG A 3 -48.97 -47.32 -65.28
CA ARG A 3 -49.25 -45.91 -64.91
C ARG A 3 -48.24 -45.58 -63.78
N ALA A 4 -47.53 -44.46 -63.85
CA ALA A 4 -47.76 -43.23 -63.07
C ALA A 4 -47.58 -43.34 -61.53
N LEU A 5 -46.44 -42.84 -61.02
CA LEU A 5 -46.31 -42.20 -59.71
C LEU A 5 -45.56 -40.87 -59.94
N THR A 6 -46.25 -39.74 -60.05
CA THR A 6 -46.58 -38.79 -58.96
C THR A 6 -45.36 -38.15 -58.29
N GLY A 7 -44.94 -37.01 -58.85
CA GLY A 7 -44.71 -35.74 -58.15
C GLY A 7 -43.67 -35.63 -57.03
N ALA A 8 -42.63 -34.83 -57.28
CA ALA A 8 -42.16 -33.83 -56.32
C ALA A 8 -41.47 -32.68 -57.07
N LEU A 9 -42.15 -31.54 -57.09
CA LEU A 9 -41.68 -30.26 -57.59
C LEU A 9 -40.54 -29.78 -56.67
N ILE A 10 -39.33 -29.62 -57.20
CA ILE A 10 -38.20 -29.05 -56.45
C ILE A 10 -38.41 -27.52 -56.41
N PHE A 11 -38.98 -27.02 -55.33
CA PHE A 11 -38.98 -25.60 -54.99
C PHE A 11 -37.62 -25.26 -54.37
N PHE A 12 -36.72 -24.65 -55.14
CA PHE A 12 -35.52 -24.00 -54.61
C PHE A 12 -35.95 -22.69 -53.93
N LEU A 13 -36.24 -22.76 -52.63
CA LEU A 13 -36.32 -21.57 -51.77
C LEU A 13 -34.89 -21.14 -51.47
N ALA A 14 -34.36 -20.25 -52.31
CA ALA A 14 -33.14 -19.51 -52.02
C ALA A 14 -33.44 -18.50 -50.90
N THR A 15 -33.31 -18.93 -49.65
CA THR A 15 -33.27 -18.02 -48.52
C THR A 15 -31.95 -17.24 -48.57
N ASN A 16 -32.04 -15.98 -48.99
CA ASN A 16 -31.02 -14.97 -48.72
C ASN A 16 -30.90 -14.80 -47.19
N LEU A 17 -30.13 -15.67 -46.54
CA LEU A 17 -29.52 -15.33 -45.26
C LEU A 17 -28.42 -14.33 -45.57
N LEU A 18 -28.75 -13.04 -45.46
CA LEU A 18 -27.77 -12.00 -45.19
C LEU A 18 -27.11 -12.36 -43.86
N ILE A 19 -26.03 -13.14 -43.93
CA ILE A 19 -25.09 -13.27 -42.83
C ILE A 19 -24.45 -11.89 -42.71
N TYR A 20 -25.00 -11.09 -41.80
CA TYR A 20 -24.36 -9.87 -41.36
C TYR A 20 -23.16 -10.31 -40.51
N SER A 21 -22.06 -10.66 -41.18
CA SER A 21 -20.78 -10.85 -40.51
C SER A 21 -20.36 -9.47 -40.01
N TYR A 22 -20.69 -9.16 -38.76
CA TYR A 22 -20.06 -8.05 -38.06
C TYR A 22 -18.58 -8.40 -37.94
N THR A 23 -17.79 -7.89 -38.87
CA THR A 23 -16.35 -7.82 -38.74
C THR A 23 -16.11 -6.53 -37.98
N PRO A 24 -15.65 -6.54 -36.72
CA PRO A 24 -15.23 -5.32 -36.07
C PRO A 24 -14.11 -4.75 -36.93
N SER A 25 -14.38 -3.60 -37.54
CA SER A 25 -13.39 -2.84 -38.28
C SER A 25 -12.23 -2.53 -37.34
N GLY A 26 -11.01 -2.70 -37.86
CA GLY A 26 -9.80 -2.74 -37.08
C GLY A 26 -9.65 -1.57 -36.12
N GLU A 27 -9.47 -1.90 -34.84
CA GLU A 27 -8.76 -1.01 -33.95
C GLU A 27 -7.28 -1.15 -34.28
N THR A 28 -6.78 -0.12 -34.96
CA THR A 28 -5.36 0.21 -35.01
C THR A 28 -4.74 -0.02 -33.64
N LYS A 29 -3.70 -0.88 -33.58
CA LYS A 29 -2.72 -0.89 -32.49
C LYS A 29 -2.06 0.49 -32.42
N VAL A 30 -2.73 1.45 -31.79
CA VAL A 30 -2.11 2.70 -31.37
C VAL A 30 -1.36 2.33 -30.10
N GLY A 31 -0.06 2.08 -30.23
CA GLY A 31 0.84 1.99 -29.10
C GLY A 31 0.75 3.26 -28.28
N LYS A 32 0.00 3.20 -27.18
CA LYS A 32 0.04 4.17 -26.09
C LYS A 32 0.19 3.33 -24.83
N GLU A 33 1.34 3.46 -24.19
CA GLU A 33 1.58 2.92 -22.86
C GLU A 33 0.58 3.59 -21.90
N ASN A 34 -0.54 2.92 -21.64
CA ASN A 34 -1.56 3.35 -20.67
C ASN A 34 -1.25 2.85 -19.25
N ILE A 35 0.02 2.55 -18.99
CA ILE A 35 0.49 2.13 -17.67
C ILE A 35 0.42 3.35 -16.75
N LYS A 36 -0.40 3.25 -15.70
CA LYS A 36 -0.46 4.25 -14.64
C LYS A 36 0.09 3.65 -13.36
N THR A 37 0.88 4.45 -12.65
CA THR A 37 1.16 4.22 -11.24
C THR A 37 -0.04 4.65 -10.42
N ILE A 38 -0.51 3.76 -9.56
CA ILE A 38 -1.63 3.98 -8.65
C ILE A 38 -1.14 3.67 -7.23
N MET A 39 -1.46 4.55 -6.27
CA MET A 39 -1.25 4.27 -4.85
C MET A 39 -2.30 3.24 -4.41
N LEU A 40 -1.90 2.23 -3.63
CA LEU A 40 -2.88 1.30 -3.10
C LEU A 40 -3.65 2.01 -1.98
N ASP A 41 -4.92 2.32 -2.28
CA ASP A 41 -5.83 2.97 -1.34
C ASP A 41 -5.86 2.20 0.00
N ASP A 42 -5.99 2.95 1.10
CA ASP A 42 -5.98 2.44 2.48
C ASP A 42 -4.70 1.79 3.01
N PHE A 43 -3.61 1.77 2.22
CA PHE A 43 -2.29 1.45 2.78
C PHE A 43 -1.89 2.43 3.90
N GLU A 44 -2.27 3.70 3.75
CA GLU A 44 -1.97 4.79 4.68
C GLU A 44 -3.00 4.93 5.82
N SER A 45 -3.90 3.96 6.00
CA SER A 45 -4.98 4.00 7.00
C SER A 45 -4.65 3.10 8.21
N PRO A 46 -4.18 3.65 9.36
CA PRO A 46 -3.70 2.84 10.49
C PRO A 46 -4.69 1.81 11.04
N ALA A 47 -5.98 2.17 11.04
CA ALA A 47 -7.05 1.32 11.54
C ALA A 47 -7.26 0.06 10.68
N GLN A 48 -6.78 0.06 9.44
CA GLN A 48 -7.06 -0.97 8.44
C GLN A 48 -6.04 -2.09 8.39
N TRP A 49 -5.05 -2.15 9.30
CA TRP A 49 -4.01 -3.18 9.25
C TRP A 49 -3.88 -3.95 10.55
N THR A 50 -3.39 -5.18 10.44
CA THR A 50 -3.06 -6.04 11.57
C THR A 50 -1.76 -6.79 11.32
N ALA A 51 -1.01 -7.05 12.40
CA ALA A 51 0.19 -7.86 12.36
C ALA A 51 -0.08 -9.22 13.01
N LYS A 52 0.32 -10.28 12.32
CA LYS A 52 0.34 -11.66 12.84
C LYS A 52 1.76 -12.19 12.84
N TYR A 53 2.05 -13.10 13.75
CA TYR A 53 3.39 -13.63 13.96
C TYR A 53 3.37 -15.15 14.01
N SER A 54 4.46 -15.78 13.61
CA SER A 54 4.67 -17.22 13.80
C SER A 54 4.72 -17.60 15.29
N LYS A 55 4.44 -18.88 15.58
CA LYS A 55 4.34 -19.48 16.93
C LYS A 55 5.46 -19.09 17.92
N TYR A 56 6.68 -18.83 17.42
CA TYR A 56 7.86 -18.57 18.25
C TYR A 56 8.07 -17.11 18.64
N ARG A 57 7.09 -16.24 18.40
CA ARG A 57 7.12 -14.84 18.84
C ARG A 57 7.31 -14.76 20.36
N SER A 58 8.18 -13.88 20.84
CA SER A 58 8.26 -13.57 22.27
C SER A 58 6.92 -13.05 22.78
N GLN A 59 6.68 -13.28 24.07
CA GLN A 59 5.44 -12.84 24.73
C GLN A 59 5.39 -11.32 24.83
N THR A 60 6.51 -10.66 25.12
CA THR A 60 6.62 -9.21 25.29
C THR A 60 7.78 -8.64 24.46
N TRP A 61 7.66 -7.37 24.04
CA TRP A 61 8.74 -6.67 23.36
C TRP A 61 9.91 -6.36 24.30
N LYS A 62 9.60 -5.89 25.51
CA LYS A 62 10.56 -5.60 26.59
C LYS A 62 10.61 -6.74 27.60
N ASP A 63 11.81 -7.00 28.12
CA ASP A 63 12.05 -8.02 29.15
C ASP A 63 11.68 -7.47 30.55
N THR A 64 10.40 -7.17 30.77
CA THR A 64 9.91 -6.53 32.01
C THR A 64 9.49 -7.53 33.10
N GLY A 65 9.59 -8.84 32.85
CA GLY A 65 9.16 -9.88 33.80
C GLY A 65 7.66 -9.93 34.09
N ALA A 66 6.85 -9.08 33.44
CA ALA A 66 5.40 -9.12 33.55
C ALA A 66 4.86 -10.37 32.85
N GLY A 67 4.18 -11.24 33.60
CA GLY A 67 3.55 -12.44 33.05
C GLY A 67 2.37 -12.05 32.17
N GLY A 68 2.50 -12.21 30.85
CA GLY A 68 1.41 -11.95 29.91
C GLY A 68 1.86 -11.88 28.46
N PHE A 69 1.00 -12.31 27.55
CA PHE A 69 1.22 -12.15 26.11
C PHE A 69 0.78 -10.75 25.68
N GLU A 70 1.70 -9.98 25.11
CA GLU A 70 1.41 -8.65 24.58
C GLU A 70 0.56 -8.76 23.30
N ASP A 71 -0.44 -7.89 23.15
CA ASP A 71 -1.23 -7.86 21.92
C ASP A 71 -0.34 -7.58 20.69
N ALA A 72 -0.59 -8.29 19.59
CA ALA A 72 0.20 -8.19 18.36
C ALA A 72 0.11 -6.81 17.70
N GLY A 73 -1.02 -6.11 17.87
CA GLY A 73 -1.23 -4.75 17.38
C GLY A 73 -0.30 -3.74 18.04
N LYS A 74 0.17 -3.97 19.29
CA LYS A 74 1.14 -3.09 19.96
C LYS A 74 2.52 -3.09 19.31
N TRP A 75 2.81 -4.10 18.48
CA TRP A 75 4.09 -4.21 17.76
C TRP A 75 4.01 -3.64 16.34
N MET A 76 2.81 -3.23 15.90
CA MET A 76 2.63 -2.30 14.79
C MET A 76 2.75 -0.87 15.30
N ILE A 77 3.43 -0.03 14.53
CA ILE A 77 3.72 1.35 14.89
C ILE A 77 3.44 2.19 13.67
N TRP A 78 2.54 3.14 13.81
CA TRP A 78 2.31 4.14 12.80
C TRP A 78 3.09 5.39 13.19
N LYS A 79 3.91 5.88 12.27
CA LYS A 79 4.44 7.23 12.37
C LYS A 79 3.65 8.08 11.41
N THR A 80 3.04 9.15 11.89
CA THR A 80 2.55 10.17 10.98
C THR A 80 3.72 11.12 10.72
N ILE A 81 3.90 11.53 9.47
CA ILE A 81 4.82 12.59 9.05
C ILE A 81 4.51 13.91 9.80
N ASP A 82 3.29 14.02 10.34
CA ASP A 82 2.80 15.11 11.17
C ASP A 82 2.98 14.89 12.68
N ASP A 83 3.67 13.84 13.14
CA ASP A 83 3.92 13.67 14.58
C ASP A 83 4.71 14.86 15.12
N LEU A 84 4.06 15.61 16.01
CA LEU A 84 4.59 16.81 16.61
C LEU A 84 5.95 16.49 17.22
N PRO A 85 7.02 17.20 16.84
CA PRO A 85 8.35 16.91 17.36
C PRO A 85 8.35 17.09 18.87
N VAL A 86 8.67 16.03 19.61
CA VAL A 86 8.74 16.08 21.08
C VAL A 86 9.74 17.17 21.54
N LYS A 87 10.77 17.43 20.73
CA LYS A 87 11.81 18.42 20.98
C LYS A 87 12.13 19.19 19.70
N ILE A 88 12.27 20.50 19.82
CA ILE A 88 12.70 21.39 18.73
C ILE A 88 13.84 22.27 19.27
N GLU A 89 14.95 22.37 18.54
CA GLU A 89 16.02 23.30 18.90
C GLU A 89 15.50 24.73 18.99
N THR A 90 15.97 25.49 19.97
CA THR A 90 15.53 26.86 20.28
C THR A 90 15.58 27.78 19.07
N LEU A 91 16.71 27.83 18.35
CA LEU A 91 16.84 28.69 17.16
C LEU A 91 15.84 28.28 16.07
N THR A 92 15.69 26.97 15.87
CA THR A 92 14.73 26.43 14.91
C THR A 92 13.29 26.79 15.28
N PHE A 93 12.92 26.65 16.56
CA PHE A 93 11.57 26.96 17.03
C PHE A 93 11.27 28.46 16.96
N GLU A 94 12.17 29.30 17.47
CA GLU A 94 11.96 30.75 17.50
C GLU A 94 11.92 31.35 16.07
N TYR A 95 12.82 30.93 15.17
CA TYR A 95 12.90 31.52 13.83
C TYR A 95 11.97 30.86 12.80
N HIS A 96 11.93 29.53 12.74
CA HIS A 96 11.19 28.81 11.71
C HIS A 96 9.76 28.43 12.11
N VAL A 97 9.43 28.48 13.40
CA VAL A 97 8.06 28.24 13.90
C VAL A 97 7.42 29.54 14.36
N LEU A 98 7.87 30.10 15.49
CA LEU A 98 7.26 31.30 16.08
C LEU A 98 7.39 32.51 15.14
N GLY A 99 8.50 32.65 14.43
CA GLY A 99 8.73 33.72 13.46
C GLY A 99 7.81 33.68 12.22
N LYS A 100 7.05 32.61 12.01
CA LYS A 100 6.18 32.42 10.83
C LYS A 100 4.68 32.41 11.14
N VAL A 101 4.27 32.64 12.38
CA VAL A 101 2.86 32.61 12.80
C VAL A 101 2.46 33.93 13.45
N GLU A 102 1.16 34.21 13.58
CA GLU A 102 0.67 35.41 14.25
C GLU A 102 0.72 35.25 15.78
N ASP A 103 0.52 36.35 16.51
CA ASP A 103 0.75 36.38 17.97
C ASP A 103 -0.19 35.46 18.74
N ALA A 104 -1.40 35.22 18.23
CA ALA A 104 -2.35 34.27 18.82
C ALA A 104 -1.81 32.83 18.77
N GLU A 105 -1.29 32.40 17.60
CA GLU A 105 -0.66 31.10 17.42
C GLU A 105 0.66 30.99 18.19
N LYS A 106 1.47 32.07 18.25
CA LYS A 106 2.71 32.06 19.05
C LYS A 106 2.42 31.76 20.52
N ASN A 107 1.44 32.47 21.09
CA ASN A 107 1.06 32.30 22.49
C ASN A 107 0.53 30.88 22.75
N PHE A 108 -0.27 30.35 21.83
CA PHE A 108 -0.73 28.97 21.90
C PHE A 108 0.42 27.97 21.82
N LEU A 109 1.33 28.10 20.84
CA LEU A 109 2.49 27.22 20.68
C LEU A 109 3.41 27.27 21.91
N LEU A 110 3.64 28.43 22.50
CA LEU A 110 4.42 28.59 23.73
C LEU A 110 3.72 28.01 24.97
N SER A 111 2.39 27.86 24.96
CA SER A 111 1.67 27.14 26.01
C SER A 111 1.87 25.63 25.93
N ILE A 112 2.12 25.12 24.72
CA ILE A 112 2.31 23.70 24.41
C ILE A 112 3.79 23.30 24.47
N TYR A 113 4.69 24.15 23.98
CA TYR A 113 6.12 23.91 23.91
C TYR A 113 6.84 24.77 24.96
N LYS A 114 7.50 24.12 25.91
CA LYS A 114 8.24 24.80 26.98
C LYS A 114 9.74 24.66 26.78
N LYS A 115 10.45 25.76 26.96
CA LYS A 115 11.91 25.77 26.91
C LYS A 115 12.46 24.89 28.03
N ASP A 116 13.41 24.02 27.69
CA ASP A 116 14.03 23.08 28.62
C ASP A 116 14.95 23.80 29.60
N ALA A 117 15.38 23.10 30.66
CA ALA A 117 16.26 23.66 31.68
C ALA A 117 17.62 24.14 31.12
N THR A 118 18.06 23.60 29.98
CA THR A 118 19.31 24.01 29.33
C THR A 118 19.15 25.22 28.41
N GLY A 119 17.91 25.61 28.09
CA GLY A 119 17.61 26.70 27.16
C GLY A 119 17.88 26.37 25.70
N LYS A 120 18.19 25.11 25.36
CA LYS A 120 18.60 24.68 24.01
C LYS A 120 17.44 24.13 23.22
N GLU A 121 16.42 23.60 23.87
CA GLU A 121 15.31 22.90 23.22
C GLU A 121 13.97 23.40 23.77
N TYR A 122 12.96 23.43 22.92
CA TYR A 122 11.56 23.50 23.29
C TYR A 122 10.99 22.08 23.34
N VAL A 123 10.43 21.69 24.47
CA VAL A 123 9.89 20.36 24.73
C VAL A 123 8.36 20.42 24.69
N LEU A 124 7.77 19.51 23.94
CA LEU A 124 6.33 19.33 23.86
C LEU A 124 5.80 18.92 25.24
N LYS A 125 4.73 19.57 25.69
CA LYS A 125 3.96 19.22 26.90
C LYS A 125 3.53 17.74 26.85
N ASP A 126 3.58 17.05 27.98
CA ASP A 126 3.03 15.70 28.08
C ASP A 126 1.50 15.72 28.08
N ASN A 127 0.86 14.72 27.47
CA ASN A 127 -0.60 14.53 27.45
C ASN A 127 -1.41 15.67 26.80
N LEU A 128 -1.14 15.99 25.52
CA LEU A 128 -2.00 16.91 24.75
C LEU A 128 -3.42 16.34 24.60
N THR A 129 -4.41 17.21 24.69
CA THR A 129 -5.78 16.85 24.27
C THR A 129 -5.84 16.66 22.74
N GLU A 130 -6.86 15.96 22.23
CA GLU A 130 -7.04 15.78 20.78
C GLU A 130 -7.18 17.14 20.05
N GLU A 131 -7.86 18.11 20.66
CA GLU A 131 -8.01 19.46 20.12
C GLU A 131 -6.70 20.25 20.12
N GLU A 132 -5.93 20.20 21.22
CA GLU A 132 -4.60 20.81 21.28
C GLU A 132 -3.70 20.20 20.19
N ASN A 133 -3.71 18.88 20.07
CA ASN A 133 -2.91 18.13 19.10
C ASN A 133 -3.27 18.54 17.67
N LYS A 134 -4.57 18.56 17.34
CA LYS A 134 -5.07 19.01 16.04
C LYS A 134 -4.65 20.45 15.73
N LYS A 135 -4.85 21.38 16.67
CA LYS A 135 -4.52 22.80 16.45
C LYS A 135 -3.02 23.02 16.25
N VAL A 136 -2.17 22.35 17.01
CA VAL A 136 -0.71 22.45 16.80
C VAL A 136 -0.33 21.89 15.44
N ARG A 137 -0.93 20.76 15.02
CA ARG A 137 -0.70 20.18 13.68
C ARG A 137 -1.12 21.14 12.57
N ASP A 138 -2.31 21.73 12.67
CA ASP A 138 -2.81 22.68 11.68
C ASP A 138 -1.86 23.88 11.52
N ILE A 139 -1.36 24.42 12.64
CA ILE A 139 -0.38 25.51 12.63
C ILE A 139 0.94 25.08 11.98
N MET A 140 1.50 23.93 12.38
CA MET A 140 2.77 23.42 11.83
C MET A 140 2.66 23.14 10.32
N ASN A 141 1.52 22.61 9.87
CA ASN A 141 1.23 22.37 8.46
C ASN A 141 1.08 23.67 7.66
N MET A 142 0.38 24.66 8.22
CA MET A 142 0.22 25.99 7.61
C MET A 142 1.58 26.64 7.28
N ILE A 143 2.53 26.60 8.22
CA ILE A 143 3.87 27.18 8.02
C ILE A 143 4.85 26.26 7.30
N ARG A 144 4.38 25.08 6.88
CA ARG A 144 5.17 24.00 6.27
C ARG A 144 6.39 23.64 7.13
N PHE A 145 6.23 23.71 8.45
CA PHE A 145 7.29 23.29 9.35
C PHE A 145 7.35 21.77 9.36
N ARG A 146 8.56 21.27 9.18
CA ARG A 146 8.90 19.85 9.25
C ARG A 146 10.10 19.75 10.19
N SER A 147 10.00 18.93 11.23
CA SER A 147 11.10 18.80 12.19
C SER A 147 12.34 18.22 11.51
N ALA A 148 13.54 18.52 12.02
CA ALA A 148 14.76 17.86 11.51
C ALA A 148 14.66 16.33 11.61
N ASN A 149 14.00 15.81 12.66
CA ASN A 149 13.71 14.39 12.83
C ASN A 149 12.85 13.81 11.69
N PHE A 150 11.98 14.61 11.05
CA PHE A 150 11.23 14.22 9.86
C PHE A 150 12.16 14.00 8.66
N LEU A 151 13.06 14.94 8.34
CA LEU A 151 13.99 14.79 7.21
C LEU A 151 14.91 13.57 7.34
N TYR A 152 15.25 13.17 8.58
CA TYR A 152 16.07 11.99 8.84
C TYR A 152 15.28 10.67 8.88
N SER A 153 13.96 10.71 9.03
CA SER A 153 13.13 9.50 9.15
C SER A 153 12.30 9.19 7.91
N SER A 154 11.94 10.21 7.13
CA SER A 154 11.23 10.05 5.87
C SER A 154 12.09 9.40 4.79
N ARG A 155 11.44 8.73 3.84
CA ARG A 155 12.08 8.30 2.59
C ARG A 155 12.55 9.51 1.77
N PRO A 156 13.53 9.33 0.87
CA PRO A 156 13.93 10.40 -0.04
C PRO A 156 12.74 10.84 -0.91
N GLU A 157 12.33 12.10 -0.84
CA GLU A 157 11.29 12.63 -1.70
C GLU A 157 11.82 12.87 -3.12
N ILE A 158 10.99 12.62 -4.14
CA ILE A 158 11.32 12.98 -5.52
C ILE A 158 11.35 14.52 -5.59
N LYS A 159 12.49 15.08 -6.01
CA LYS A 159 12.68 16.52 -6.16
C LYS A 159 11.52 17.15 -6.96
N GLY A 160 10.73 18.02 -6.34
CA GLY A 160 9.57 18.68 -6.94
C GLY A 160 8.20 18.05 -6.65
N MET A 161 8.13 16.93 -5.93
CA MET A 161 6.89 16.33 -5.41
C MET A 161 6.84 16.26 -3.87
N GLU A 162 7.70 17.04 -3.21
CA GLU A 162 7.78 17.16 -1.76
C GLU A 162 6.40 17.46 -1.17
N GLY A 163 5.92 16.62 -0.24
CA GLY A 163 4.62 16.77 0.42
C GLY A 163 3.36 16.39 -0.39
N LYS A 164 3.47 15.72 -1.55
CA LYS A 164 2.29 15.25 -2.33
C LYS A 164 1.86 13.80 -2.08
N GLN A 165 2.64 12.99 -1.38
CA GLN A 165 2.39 11.54 -1.25
C GLN A 165 2.67 11.04 0.17
N GLY A 166 1.76 10.22 0.71
CA GLY A 166 1.86 9.42 1.94
C GLY A 166 2.28 10.20 3.18
N THR A 167 1.36 10.50 4.10
CA THR A 167 1.69 11.17 5.38
C THR A 167 1.92 10.16 6.51
N THR A 168 1.93 8.87 6.23
CA THR A 168 2.07 7.82 7.24
C THR A 168 3.16 6.83 6.86
N ILE A 169 3.81 6.28 7.88
CA ILE A 169 4.82 5.25 7.73
C ILE A 169 4.38 4.09 8.62
N MET A 170 4.15 2.94 8.00
CA MET A 170 3.79 1.71 8.68
C MET A 170 5.05 1.00 9.17
N GLY A 171 5.24 0.92 10.47
CA GLY A 171 6.28 0.13 11.12
C GLY A 171 5.74 -1.17 11.70
N VAL A 172 6.52 -2.23 11.63
CA VAL A 172 6.30 -3.44 12.43
C VAL A 172 7.59 -3.90 13.07
N ARG A 173 7.47 -4.40 14.30
CA ARG A 173 8.58 -4.94 15.07
C ARG A 173 8.34 -6.40 15.39
N GLY A 174 9.40 -7.18 15.53
CA GLY A 174 9.32 -8.58 15.91
C GLY A 174 10.42 -8.96 16.88
N LYS A 175 10.14 -9.90 17.78
CA LYS A 175 11.13 -10.54 18.64
C LYS A 175 10.73 -12.00 18.76
N PHE A 176 11.69 -12.91 18.64
CA PHE A 176 11.45 -14.35 18.63
C PHE A 176 12.27 -15.03 19.72
N ASN A 177 11.78 -16.16 20.24
CA ASN A 177 12.53 -16.91 21.25
C ASN A 177 13.51 -17.91 20.62
N ILE A 178 13.30 -18.28 19.36
CA ILE A 178 14.01 -19.36 18.66
C ILE A 178 14.33 -18.90 17.24
N GLY A 179 15.54 -19.20 16.77
CA GLY A 179 15.95 -18.99 15.37
C GLY A 179 15.17 -19.88 14.40
N GLY A 180 15.28 -19.59 13.11
CA GLY A 180 14.61 -20.35 12.05
C GLY A 180 13.81 -19.47 11.11
N TYR A 181 12.82 -20.05 10.42
CA TYR A 181 11.93 -19.33 9.51
C TYR A 181 10.76 -18.68 10.27
N ASN A 182 11.10 -17.69 11.09
CA ASN A 182 10.11 -16.86 11.77
C ASN A 182 9.41 -15.96 10.75
N ARG A 183 8.09 -15.80 10.92
CA ARG A 183 7.24 -15.10 9.98
C ARG A 183 6.48 -13.97 10.66
N ILE A 184 6.40 -12.83 10.00
CA ILE A 184 5.52 -11.73 10.32
C ILE A 184 4.63 -11.50 9.10
N TYR A 185 3.32 -11.41 9.33
CA TYR A 185 2.34 -11.10 8.30
C TYR A 185 1.74 -9.74 8.61
N LEU A 186 1.73 -8.85 7.62
CA LEU A 186 0.98 -7.60 7.67
C LEU A 186 -0.20 -7.72 6.74
N GLU A 187 -1.39 -7.78 7.30
CA GLU A 187 -2.65 -8.04 6.59
C GLU A 187 -3.55 -6.81 6.70
N PRO A 188 -4.18 -6.37 5.60
CA PRO A 188 -5.28 -5.44 5.70
C PRO A 188 -6.49 -6.14 6.34
N LYS A 189 -7.29 -5.38 7.08
CA LYS A 189 -8.53 -5.86 7.72
C LYS A 189 -9.70 -5.92 6.74
N GLN A 190 -9.65 -5.10 5.71
CA GLN A 190 -10.57 -5.08 4.59
C GLN A 190 -9.85 -5.55 3.32
N ASP A 191 -10.62 -6.02 2.33
CA ASP A 191 -10.06 -6.46 1.06
C ASP A 191 -9.53 -5.26 0.28
N LEU A 192 -8.26 -5.31 -0.12
CA LEU A 192 -7.62 -4.30 -0.96
C LEU A 192 -7.48 -4.82 -2.38
N TYR A 193 -8.02 -4.09 -3.35
CA TYR A 193 -8.02 -4.49 -4.75
C TYR A 193 -7.13 -3.57 -5.60
N MET A 194 -6.34 -4.18 -6.47
CA MET A 194 -5.58 -3.52 -7.52
C MET A 194 -6.35 -3.64 -8.83
N MET A 195 -6.63 -2.50 -9.46
CA MET A 195 -7.49 -2.39 -10.64
C MET A 195 -6.67 -2.33 -11.92
N GLY A 196 -7.24 -2.84 -13.01
CA GLY A 196 -6.57 -2.93 -14.31
C GLY A 196 -5.66 -4.15 -14.45
N LEU A 197 -4.89 -4.20 -15.54
CA LEU A 197 -3.89 -5.23 -15.78
C LEU A 197 -2.59 -4.84 -15.06
N VAL A 198 -2.40 -5.36 -13.86
CA VAL A 198 -1.25 -5.07 -12.99
C VAL A 198 0.03 -5.68 -13.57
N ASP A 199 1.02 -4.83 -13.81
CA ASP A 199 2.36 -5.20 -14.30
C ASP A 199 3.36 -5.37 -13.15
N SER A 200 3.31 -4.48 -12.16
CA SER A 200 4.27 -4.49 -11.05
C SER A 200 3.71 -3.88 -9.77
N ILE A 201 4.32 -4.22 -8.64
CA ILE A 201 4.07 -3.58 -7.34
C ILE A 201 5.38 -3.11 -6.74
N ARG A 202 5.36 -1.96 -6.07
CA ARG A 202 6.52 -1.34 -5.44
C ARG A 202 6.17 -0.69 -4.11
N VAL A 203 7.13 -0.66 -3.22
CA VAL A 203 6.99 -0.09 -1.88
C VAL A 203 8.33 0.41 -1.38
N TRP A 204 8.33 1.51 -0.64
CA TRP A 204 9.52 1.95 0.07
C TRP A 204 9.68 1.16 1.35
N VAL A 205 10.88 0.64 1.57
CA VAL A 205 11.19 -0.20 2.72
C VAL A 205 12.41 0.35 3.43
N TRP A 206 12.28 0.59 4.73
CA TRP A 206 13.43 0.84 5.60
C TRP A 206 14.00 -0.49 6.09
N GLY A 207 15.28 -0.72 5.81
CA GLY A 207 16.03 -1.87 6.29
C GLY A 207 16.98 -1.51 7.43
N GLY A 208 16.98 -2.33 8.47
CA GLY A 208 17.96 -2.28 9.57
C GLY A 208 19.18 -3.18 9.35
N ASN A 209 19.38 -3.69 8.14
CA ASN A 209 20.36 -4.71 7.78
C ASN A 209 20.12 -6.08 8.45
N TYR A 210 18.86 -6.48 8.54
CA TYR A 210 18.42 -7.78 9.04
C TYR A 210 18.34 -8.80 7.90
N ASP A 211 18.69 -10.06 8.14
CA ASP A 211 18.59 -11.12 7.13
C ASP A 211 17.17 -11.71 7.07
N TYR A 212 16.26 -10.91 6.54
CA TYR A 212 14.86 -11.26 6.31
C TYR A 212 14.51 -11.07 4.83
N ASP A 213 13.65 -11.93 4.32
CA ASP A 213 13.05 -11.79 3.00
C ASP A 213 11.67 -11.15 3.12
N LEU A 214 11.39 -10.19 2.24
CA LEU A 214 10.09 -9.57 2.09
C LEU A 214 9.37 -10.14 0.86
N TYR A 215 8.12 -10.51 1.05
CA TYR A 215 7.21 -10.99 0.02
C TYR A 215 5.91 -10.20 0.05
N VAL A 216 5.26 -10.11 -1.11
CA VAL A 216 3.86 -9.71 -1.24
C VAL A 216 3.07 -10.95 -1.62
N VAL A 217 1.94 -11.17 -0.96
CA VAL A 217 0.98 -12.20 -1.35
C VAL A 217 -0.21 -11.53 -2.00
N ILE A 218 -0.57 -12.01 -3.18
CA ILE A 218 -1.74 -11.58 -3.93
C ILE A 218 -2.69 -12.75 -4.16
N LYS A 219 -3.95 -12.46 -4.45
CA LYS A 219 -4.96 -13.42 -4.82
C LYS A 219 -5.66 -12.96 -6.09
N ASN A 220 -5.86 -13.87 -7.04
CA ASN A 220 -6.59 -13.58 -8.26
C ASN A 220 -8.08 -13.88 -8.13
N PHE A 221 -8.84 -13.55 -9.17
CA PHE A 221 -10.29 -13.79 -9.27
C PHE A 221 -10.70 -15.27 -9.22
N ARG A 222 -9.77 -16.21 -9.46
CA ARG A 222 -9.99 -17.66 -9.30
C ARG A 222 -9.64 -18.17 -7.89
N ASN A 223 -9.48 -17.28 -6.91
CA ASN A 223 -9.08 -17.60 -5.53
C ASN A 223 -7.70 -18.27 -5.40
N LYS A 224 -6.82 -18.15 -6.40
CA LYS A 224 -5.44 -18.66 -6.35
C LYS A 224 -4.52 -17.61 -5.76
N TYR A 225 -3.68 -18.05 -4.81
CA TYR A 225 -2.71 -17.20 -4.13
C TYR A 225 -1.34 -17.28 -4.81
N TYR A 226 -0.67 -16.14 -4.92
CA TYR A 226 0.68 -16.03 -5.47
C TYR A 226 1.55 -15.30 -4.46
N THR A 227 2.73 -15.86 -4.16
CA THR A 227 3.71 -15.24 -3.26
C THR A 227 4.85 -14.69 -4.10
N LEU A 228 4.96 -13.36 -4.14
CA LEU A 228 5.92 -12.63 -4.95
C LEU A 228 7.08 -12.16 -4.07
N TYR A 229 8.31 -12.49 -4.46
CA TYR A 229 9.50 -12.05 -3.75
C TYR A 229 9.85 -10.59 -4.11
N LEU A 230 9.87 -9.70 -3.12
CA LEU A 230 10.30 -8.31 -3.28
C LEU A 230 11.82 -8.15 -3.13
N GLY A 231 12.44 -8.93 -2.23
CA GLY A 231 13.87 -8.88 -1.96
C GLY A 231 14.24 -9.13 -0.50
N ASN A 232 15.54 -9.06 -0.21
CA ASN A 232 16.10 -9.26 1.13
C ASN A 232 16.40 -7.92 1.83
N LEU A 233 16.26 -7.89 3.16
CA LEU A 233 16.37 -6.70 4.01
C LEU A 233 17.80 -6.42 4.52
N ARG A 234 18.84 -7.06 3.94
CA ARG A 234 20.27 -6.77 4.17
C ARG A 234 20.74 -5.48 3.49
N PHE A 235 20.09 -4.38 3.86
CA PHE A 235 20.50 -3.03 3.50
C PHE A 235 20.15 -2.08 4.65
N ARG A 236 20.75 -0.89 4.65
CA ARG A 236 20.53 0.13 5.67
C ARG A 236 19.77 1.31 5.08
N GLY A 237 18.77 1.79 5.79
CA GLY A 237 17.98 2.95 5.39
C GLY A 237 16.88 2.59 4.39
N TRP A 238 16.34 3.62 3.71
CA TRP A 238 15.25 3.49 2.77
C TRP A 238 15.71 2.97 1.41
N LYS A 239 15.00 1.98 0.87
CA LYS A 239 15.17 1.47 -0.48
C LYS A 239 13.81 1.15 -1.07
N GLN A 240 13.58 1.59 -2.31
CA GLN A 240 12.40 1.17 -3.06
C GLN A 240 12.58 -0.28 -3.52
N MET A 241 11.65 -1.14 -3.13
CA MET A 241 11.61 -2.55 -3.53
C MET A 241 10.45 -2.76 -4.47
N SER A 242 10.63 -3.57 -5.51
CA SER A 242 9.63 -3.79 -6.55
C SER A 242 9.69 -5.19 -7.12
N VAL A 243 8.55 -5.73 -7.55
CA VAL A 243 8.46 -7.01 -8.24
C VAL A 243 7.51 -6.92 -9.43
N LYS A 244 7.94 -7.50 -10.56
CA LYS A 244 7.12 -7.62 -11.78
C LYS A 244 6.28 -8.90 -11.76
N PHE A 245 5.07 -8.82 -12.27
CA PHE A 245 4.08 -9.90 -12.22
C PHE A 245 4.27 -10.92 -13.34
N LEU A 246 4.90 -10.51 -14.45
CA LEU A 246 5.15 -11.35 -15.62
C LEU A 246 5.82 -12.69 -15.30
N GLY A 247 6.69 -12.75 -14.28
CA GLY A 247 7.40 -13.97 -13.87
C GLY A 247 6.54 -15.00 -13.10
N TYR A 248 5.29 -14.69 -12.77
CA TYR A 248 4.47 -15.50 -11.87
C TYR A 248 3.21 -16.08 -12.53
N ASN A 249 2.97 -15.78 -13.82
CA ASN A 249 1.81 -16.25 -14.59
C ASN A 249 0.48 -16.03 -13.83
N ILE A 250 0.30 -14.81 -13.32
CA ILE A 250 -0.90 -14.43 -12.56
C ILE A 250 -2.02 -14.15 -13.55
N GLU A 251 -3.08 -14.94 -13.49
CA GLU A 251 -4.26 -14.74 -14.34
C GLU A 251 -5.04 -13.50 -13.90
N GLN A 252 -5.25 -12.57 -14.83
CA GLN A 252 -5.97 -11.29 -14.64
C GLN A 252 -7.09 -11.07 -15.65
N VAL A 253 -7.17 -11.91 -16.70
CA VAL A 253 -8.15 -11.80 -17.78
C VAL A 253 -9.04 -13.04 -17.76
N ASP A 254 -10.33 -12.82 -17.93
CA ASP A 254 -11.33 -13.87 -18.09
C ASP A 254 -12.05 -13.73 -19.43
N GLN A 255 -12.65 -14.81 -19.93
CA GLN A 255 -13.36 -14.77 -21.22
C GLN A 255 -14.73 -14.09 -21.12
N TRP A 256 -15.29 -13.97 -19.92
CA TRP A 256 -16.57 -13.32 -19.66
C TRP A 256 -16.38 -11.89 -19.17
N VAL A 257 -17.29 -11.02 -19.57
CA VAL A 257 -17.31 -9.60 -19.17
C VAL A 257 -17.72 -9.44 -17.69
N PRO A 258 -17.13 -8.49 -16.93
CA PRO A 258 -15.96 -7.69 -17.28
C PRO A 258 -14.71 -8.57 -17.43
N GLN A 259 -13.95 -8.41 -18.51
CA GLN A 259 -12.85 -9.32 -18.86
C GLN A 259 -11.63 -9.14 -17.95
N ILE A 260 -11.26 -7.89 -17.67
CA ILE A 260 -10.16 -7.59 -16.74
C ILE A 260 -10.71 -7.74 -15.33
N LYS A 261 -10.10 -8.65 -14.56
CA LYS A 261 -10.48 -8.94 -13.19
C LYS A 261 -9.44 -8.36 -12.23
N PRO A 262 -9.87 -7.69 -11.15
CA PRO A 262 -8.94 -7.10 -10.19
C PRO A 262 -8.14 -8.18 -9.46
N LEU A 263 -6.96 -7.79 -9.00
CA LEU A 263 -6.14 -8.61 -8.10
C LEU A 263 -6.30 -8.12 -6.67
N GLN A 264 -6.46 -9.04 -5.74
CA GLN A 264 -6.52 -8.72 -4.32
C GLN A 264 -5.10 -8.72 -3.72
N PHE A 265 -4.72 -7.62 -3.08
CA PHE A 265 -3.57 -7.59 -2.18
C PHE A 265 -3.95 -8.29 -0.86
N VAL A 266 -3.21 -9.34 -0.49
CA VAL A 266 -3.55 -10.16 0.68
C VAL A 266 -2.71 -9.80 1.89
N ARG A 267 -1.39 -9.69 1.73
CA ARG A 267 -0.47 -9.36 2.84
C ARG A 267 0.94 -9.05 2.37
N PHE A 268 1.69 -8.36 3.21
CA PHE A 268 3.14 -8.56 3.25
C PHE A 268 3.46 -9.79 4.11
N MET A 269 4.43 -10.59 3.66
CA MET A 269 5.00 -11.68 4.42
C MET A 269 6.49 -11.44 4.57
N ILE A 270 6.95 -11.34 5.81
CA ILE A 270 8.35 -11.09 6.18
C ILE A 270 8.88 -12.37 6.84
N VAL A 271 9.97 -12.92 6.32
CA VAL A 271 10.48 -14.23 6.73
C VAL A 271 11.96 -14.13 7.10
N SER A 272 12.34 -14.49 8.32
CA SER A 272 13.76 -14.54 8.70
C SER A 272 14.48 -15.68 7.99
N LYS A 273 15.77 -15.48 7.69
CA LYS A 273 16.66 -16.59 7.34
C LYS A 273 16.97 -17.44 8.57
N ILE A 274 17.32 -18.69 8.34
CA ILE A 274 17.62 -19.67 9.40
C ILE A 274 18.74 -19.22 10.35
N ASN A 275 19.74 -18.51 9.81
CA ASN A 275 20.91 -18.04 10.56
C ASN A 275 20.71 -16.66 11.20
N GLU A 276 19.57 -16.02 10.96
CA GLU A 276 19.28 -14.72 11.55
C GLU A 276 19.02 -14.86 13.05
N LYS A 277 19.58 -13.93 13.83
CA LYS A 277 19.37 -13.95 15.29
C LYS A 277 17.89 -13.77 15.59
N PRO A 278 17.28 -14.56 16.49
CA PRO A 278 15.87 -14.42 16.83
C PRO A 278 15.55 -13.17 17.66
N ASP A 279 16.40 -12.16 17.65
CA ASP A 279 16.25 -10.98 18.51
C ASP A 279 15.28 -9.94 17.92
N ARG A 280 15.37 -8.70 18.38
CA ARG A 280 14.59 -7.55 17.95
C ARG A 280 14.84 -7.22 16.47
N PHE A 281 13.78 -7.39 15.70
CA PHE A 281 13.62 -7.00 14.31
C PHE A 281 12.71 -5.76 14.20
N GLY A 282 12.98 -4.91 13.22
CA GLY A 282 12.11 -3.78 12.87
C GLY A 282 12.20 -3.47 11.38
N ILE A 283 11.06 -3.14 10.78
CA ILE A 283 10.92 -2.72 9.39
C ILE A 283 9.89 -1.60 9.34
N TRP A 284 10.09 -0.66 8.41
CA TRP A 284 9.12 0.37 8.08
C TRP A 284 8.82 0.34 6.59
N LEU A 285 7.56 0.56 6.24
CA LEU A 285 7.00 0.55 4.90
C LEU A 285 6.31 1.90 4.66
N ASP A 286 6.44 2.41 3.45
CA ASP A 286 5.83 3.66 3.01
C ASP A 286 5.51 3.52 1.51
N ASP A 287 4.46 4.22 1.06
CA ASP A 287 4.13 4.42 -0.36
C ASP A 287 4.05 3.13 -1.18
N LEU A 288 3.10 2.29 -0.78
CA LEU A 288 2.72 1.12 -1.56
C LEU A 288 1.99 1.57 -2.84
N GLN A 289 2.61 1.28 -3.97
CA GLN A 289 2.09 1.61 -5.29
C GLN A 289 2.11 0.38 -6.20
N TYR A 290 1.26 0.38 -7.22
CA TYR A 290 1.30 -0.59 -8.30
C TYR A 290 1.20 0.10 -9.65
N ASP A 291 1.78 -0.53 -10.67
CA ASP A 291 1.70 -0.10 -12.06
C ASP A 291 0.72 -1.02 -12.78
N ALA A 292 -0.31 -0.44 -13.40
CA ALA A 292 -1.32 -1.19 -14.13
C ALA A 292 -1.69 -0.52 -15.46
N ASP A 293 -1.93 -1.33 -16.48
CA ASP A 293 -2.59 -0.88 -17.70
C ASP A 293 -4.09 -0.79 -17.44
N LEU A 294 -4.61 0.43 -17.54
CA LEU A 294 -6.03 0.73 -17.36
C LEU A 294 -6.81 0.72 -18.68
N PHE A 295 -6.17 0.34 -19.79
CA PHE A 295 -6.86 0.16 -21.03
C PHE A 295 -7.91 -0.95 -20.90
N ASP A 296 -9.15 -0.61 -21.18
CA ASP A 296 -10.26 -1.54 -21.23
C ASP A 296 -10.91 -1.44 -22.62
N GLN A 297 -11.25 -2.60 -23.18
CA GLN A 297 -11.79 -2.67 -24.53
C GLN A 297 -13.18 -2.03 -24.56
N VAL A 298 -13.37 -1.09 -25.48
CA VAL A 298 -14.68 -0.46 -25.72
C VAL A 298 -15.42 -1.27 -26.78
N TYR A 299 -16.65 -1.67 -26.48
CA TYR A 299 -17.51 -2.37 -27.43
C TYR A 299 -18.99 -1.95 -27.25
N PRO A 300 -19.85 -2.12 -28.27
CA PRO A 300 -21.28 -1.78 -28.15
C PRO A 300 -21.94 -2.50 -26.98
N GLY A 301 -22.58 -1.76 -26.09
CA GLY A 301 -23.19 -2.33 -24.87
C GLY A 301 -22.25 -2.48 -23.68
N LYS A 302 -20.99 -2.02 -23.75
CA LYS A 302 -20.04 -2.01 -22.61
C LYS A 302 -20.61 -1.43 -21.33
N ALA A 303 -21.44 -0.38 -21.43
CA ALA A 303 -22.09 0.24 -20.28
C ALA A 303 -22.97 -0.74 -19.47
N LEU A 304 -23.48 -1.80 -20.11
CA LEU A 304 -24.28 -2.83 -19.46
C LEU A 304 -23.48 -3.69 -18.50
N GLU A 305 -22.15 -3.71 -18.57
CA GLU A 305 -21.32 -4.41 -17.58
C GLU A 305 -21.56 -3.89 -16.15
N LYS A 306 -21.91 -2.62 -16.01
CA LYS A 306 -22.20 -1.99 -14.70
C LYS A 306 -23.54 -2.44 -14.11
N GLU A 307 -24.45 -2.94 -14.94
CA GLU A 307 -25.78 -3.40 -14.52
C GLU A 307 -25.76 -4.86 -14.01
N LEU A 308 -24.63 -5.55 -14.15
CA LEU A 308 -24.51 -6.98 -13.83
C LEU A 308 -24.34 -7.28 -12.34
N ASP A 309 -24.28 -6.24 -11.48
CA ASP A 309 -24.22 -6.29 -10.01
C ASP A 309 -23.56 -7.56 -9.47
N TRP A 310 -22.24 -7.66 -9.70
CA TRP A 310 -21.42 -8.83 -9.35
C TRP A 310 -21.05 -8.86 -7.85
N ASP A 311 -21.97 -8.47 -6.97
CA ASP A 311 -21.79 -8.48 -5.51
C ASP A 311 -21.31 -9.84 -4.98
#